data_AF-A0A6J6Y531-F1
#
_entry.id   AF-A0A6J6Y531-F1
#
_cell.length_a   1.000
_cell.length_b   1.000
_cell.length_c   1.000
_cell.angle_alpha   90.00
_cell.angle_beta   90.00
_cell.angle_gamma   90.00
#
_symmetry.space_group_name_H-M   'P 1'
#
loop_
_entity.id
_entity.type
_entity.pdbx_description
1 polymer ?
#
loop_
_entity_poly.entity_id
_entity_poly.type
_entity_poly.pdbx_seq_one_letter_code
_entity_poly.pdbx_strand_id
1 'polypeptide(L)'
;MGDSGSMFLGLLLAASAITLTGQVDANAISAENSGPTLLPLLLPFAVLAIPLADLVLAVIRRIRSGRSPFTPDKEHLHHRLLTAGNSHQRTVLIMYLWTATIAVPVTVAAFMSLWIAGAVAVFLLLVTLSVSRGPLVRKVKNAIK
;
A
#
# COMPACT_ATOMS: atom_id res chain seq x y z
N MET A 1 0.54 10.79 16.20
CA MET A 1 1.41 9.78 16.85
C MET A 1 2.74 10.47 17.14
N GLY A 2 3.35 10.20 18.30
CA GLY A 2 4.71 10.70 18.60
C GLY A 2 5.79 9.79 18.01
N ASP A 3 7.05 10.24 18.07
CA ASP A 3 8.19 9.54 17.45
C ASP A 3 8.44 8.15 18.04
N SER A 4 8.26 7.97 19.36
CA SER A 4 8.42 6.64 19.99
C SER A 4 7.40 5.63 19.46
N GLY A 5 6.17 6.06 19.18
CA GLY A 5 5.12 5.17 18.69
C GLY A 5 5.34 4.75 17.23
N SER A 6 5.78 5.67 16.36
CA SER A 6 6.08 5.36 14.97
C SER A 6 7.30 4.45 14.84
N MET A 7 8.36 4.71 15.62
CA MET A 7 9.55 3.84 15.65
C MET A 7 9.23 2.43 16.16
N PHE A 8 8.44 2.32 17.24
CA PHE A 8 8.05 1.02 17.79
C PHE A 8 7.22 0.20 16.79
N LEU A 9 6.21 0.81 16.14
CA LEU A 9 5.44 0.11 15.10
C LEU A 9 6.30 -0.27 13.89
N GLY A 10 7.25 0.60 13.50
CA GLY A 10 8.21 0.27 12.45
C GLY A 10 9.06 -0.96 12.78
N LEU A 11 9.55 -1.04 14.03
CA LEU A 11 10.31 -2.19 14.51
C LEU A 11 9.47 -3.47 14.56
N LEU A 12 8.21 -3.39 15.03
CA LEU A 12 7.30 -4.54 15.04
C LEU A 12 6.99 -5.05 13.62
N LEU A 13 6.74 -4.15 12.68
CA LEU A 13 6.48 -4.51 11.29
C LEU A 13 7.71 -5.15 10.64
N ALA A 14 8.91 -4.60 10.88
CA ALA A 14 10.16 -5.17 10.38
C ALA A 14 10.43 -6.55 10.98
N ALA A 15 10.30 -6.71 12.30
CA ALA A 15 10.47 -8.00 12.97
C ALA A 15 9.48 -9.05 12.43
N SER A 16 8.20 -8.67 12.29
CA SER A 16 7.16 -9.56 11.75
C SER A 16 7.47 -9.99 10.32
N ALA A 17 7.87 -9.05 9.45
CA ALA A 17 8.22 -9.33 8.06
C ALA A 17 9.43 -10.29 7.95
N ILE A 18 10.47 -10.07 8.77
CA ILE A 18 11.66 -10.93 8.81
C ILE A 18 11.29 -12.33 9.30
N THR A 19 10.51 -12.45 10.38
CA THR A 19 10.09 -13.76 10.91
C THR A 19 9.22 -14.53 9.92
N LEU A 20 8.26 -13.88 9.26
CA LEU A 20 7.42 -14.49 8.23
C LEU A 20 8.24 -14.97 7.02
N THR A 21 9.17 -14.14 6.55
CA THR A 21 9.97 -14.47 5.36
C THR A 21 11.05 -15.52 5.64
N GLY A 22 11.60 -15.55 6.86
CA GLY A 22 12.67 -16.48 7.26
C GLY A 22 12.25 -17.93 7.43
N GLN A 23 10.94 -18.24 7.37
CA GLN A 23 10.40 -19.60 7.51
C GLN A 23 10.14 -20.30 6.17
N VAL A 24 10.50 -19.68 5.03
CA VAL A 24 10.26 -20.25 3.69
C VAL A 24 11.32 -21.30 3.36
N ASP A 25 10.90 -22.56 3.22
CA ASP A 25 11.76 -23.64 2.73
C ASP A 25 11.91 -23.54 1.20
N ALA A 26 13.13 -23.24 0.74
CA ALA A 26 13.44 -23.11 -0.69
C ALA A 26 13.20 -24.41 -1.49
N ASN A 27 13.27 -25.57 -0.83
CA ASN A 27 13.02 -26.87 -1.47
C ASN A 27 11.53 -27.20 -1.60
N ALA A 28 10.66 -26.47 -0.89
CA ALA A 28 9.20 -26.63 -1.00
C ALA A 28 8.58 -25.80 -2.14
N ILE A 29 9.36 -24.92 -2.78
CA ILE A 29 8.90 -24.06 -3.89
C ILE A 29 8.72 -24.86 -5.20
N SER A 30 9.37 -26.02 -5.33
CA SER A 30 9.30 -26.91 -6.49
C SER A 30 8.08 -27.84 -6.51
N ALA A 31 7.23 -27.82 -5.47
CA ALA A 31 5.97 -28.58 -5.45
C ALA A 31 4.85 -27.84 -6.22
N GLU A 32 3.91 -28.62 -6.79
CA GLU A 32 2.76 -28.17 -7.61
C GLU A 32 1.89 -27.05 -6.99
N ASN A 33 2.02 -26.78 -5.69
CA ASN A 33 1.27 -25.76 -4.95
C ASN A 33 2.20 -24.69 -4.35
N SER A 34 2.83 -23.88 -5.21
CA SER A 34 3.74 -22.81 -4.80
C SER A 34 3.03 -21.58 -4.18
N GLY A 35 1.71 -21.48 -4.28
CA GLY A 35 0.92 -20.35 -3.74
C GLY A 35 1.11 -20.09 -2.24
N PRO A 36 0.78 -21.04 -1.35
CA PRO A 36 0.92 -20.86 0.10
C PRO A 36 2.37 -20.70 0.55
N THR A 37 3.31 -21.37 -0.13
CA THR A 37 4.75 -21.31 0.18
C THR A 37 5.35 -19.94 -0.09
N LEU A 38 4.87 -19.24 -1.13
CA LEU A 38 5.35 -17.89 -1.49
C LEU A 38 4.64 -16.78 -0.71
N LEU A 39 3.51 -17.06 -0.05
CA LEU A 39 2.72 -16.05 0.63
C LEU A 39 3.49 -15.31 1.74
N PRO A 40 4.26 -15.98 2.65
CA PRO A 40 5.03 -15.29 3.68
C PRO A 40 6.10 -14.34 3.12
N LEU A 41 6.59 -14.60 1.89
CA LEU A 41 7.51 -13.73 1.18
C LEU A 41 6.78 -12.54 0.54
N LEU A 42 5.65 -12.77 -0.12
CA LEU A 42 4.95 -11.73 -0.90
C LEU A 42 4.08 -10.81 -0.03
N LEU A 43 3.46 -11.34 1.02
CA LEU A 43 2.46 -10.63 1.82
C LEU A 43 3.00 -9.38 2.54
N PRO A 44 4.19 -9.39 3.19
CA PRO A 44 4.73 -8.19 3.81
C PRO A 44 4.93 -7.04 2.82
N PHE A 45 5.43 -7.33 1.62
CA PHE A 45 5.56 -6.32 0.56
C PHE A 45 4.21 -5.85 0.04
N ALA A 46 3.23 -6.74 -0.09
CA ALA A 46 1.88 -6.38 -0.53
C ALA A 46 1.18 -5.44 0.47
N VAL A 47 1.31 -5.70 1.77
CA VAL A 47 0.74 -4.86 2.84
C VAL A 47 1.47 -3.51 2.94
N LEU A 48 2.80 -3.51 2.79
CA LEU A 48 3.63 -2.32 2.86
C LEU A 48 3.75 -1.57 1.52
N ALA A 49 3.07 -2.02 0.47
CA ALA A 49 3.20 -1.47 -0.87
C ALA A 49 2.97 0.05 -0.90
N ILE A 50 1.93 0.54 -0.21
CA ILE A 50 1.60 1.98 -0.18
C ILE A 50 2.64 2.79 0.62
N PRO A 51 2.97 2.45 1.89
CA PRO A 51 4.05 3.13 2.62
C PRO A 51 5.41 3.11 1.90
N LEU A 52 5.76 1.97 1.30
CA LEU A 52 7.03 1.81 0.59
C LEU A 52 7.05 2.65 -0.69
N ALA A 53 5.96 2.65 -1.46
CA ALA A 53 5.82 3.50 -2.65
C ALA A 53 5.89 4.99 -2.29
N ASP A 54 5.25 5.42 -1.20
CA ASP A 54 5.32 6.81 -0.72
C ASP A 54 6.75 7.21 -0.35
N LEU A 55 7.48 6.32 0.34
CA LEU A 55 8.89 6.53 0.68
C LEU A 55 9.76 6.62 -0.58
N VAL A 56 9.61 5.69 -1.53
CA VAL A 56 10.38 5.67 -2.79
C VAL A 56 10.09 6.93 -3.61
N LEU A 57 8.83 7.34 -3.73
CA LEU A 57 8.44 8.56 -4.43
C LEU A 57 8.99 9.82 -3.75
N ALA A 58 9.01 9.87 -2.41
CA ALA A 58 9.63 10.96 -1.67
C ALA A 58 11.14 11.03 -1.93
N VAL A 59 11.85 9.90 -1.88
CA VAL A 59 13.30 9.82 -2.17
C VAL A 59 13.59 10.27 -3.60
N ILE A 60 12.87 9.75 -4.59
CA ILE A 60 13.03 10.14 -6.00
C ILE A 60 12.79 11.64 -6.19
N ARG A 61 11.73 12.19 -5.58
CA ARG A 61 11.42 13.63 -5.65
C ARG A 61 12.53 14.49 -5.04
N ARG A 62 13.07 14.09 -3.89
CA ARG A 62 14.17 14.80 -3.21
C ARG A 62 15.43 14.82 -4.08
N ILE A 63 15.84 13.65 -4.58
CA ILE A 63 17.03 13.52 -5.44
C ILE A 63 16.87 14.35 -6.73
N ARG A 64 15.70 14.28 -7.38
CA ARG A 64 15.42 15.09 -8.58
C ARG A 64 15.44 16.60 -8.31
N SER A 65 15.16 17.03 -7.08
CA SER A 65 15.26 18.43 -6.66
C SER A 65 16.66 18.85 -6.18
N GLY A 66 17.68 17.98 -6.34
CA GLY A 66 19.05 18.23 -5.89
C GLY A 66 19.22 18.22 -4.36
N ARG A 67 18.23 17.71 -3.63
CA ARG A 67 18.25 17.65 -2.16
C ARG A 67 18.68 16.27 -1.69
N SER A 68 19.24 16.21 -0.49
CA SER A 68 19.58 14.95 0.16
C SER A 68 18.32 14.09 0.35
N PRO A 69 18.42 12.76 0.17
CA PRO A 69 17.30 11.86 0.44
C PRO A 69 16.84 11.91 1.91
N PHE A 70 17.67 12.41 2.84
CA PHE A 70 17.34 12.54 4.26
C PHE A 70 16.75 13.90 4.64
N THR A 71 16.63 14.84 3.69
CA THR A 71 16.03 16.15 3.96
C THR A 71 14.54 15.99 4.28
N PRO A 72 13.99 16.64 5.34
CA PRO A 72 12.57 16.56 5.67
C PRO A 72 11.67 16.95 4.48
N ASP A 73 10.60 16.18 4.27
CA ASP A 73 9.57 16.45 3.26
C ASP A 73 8.19 16.29 3.89
N LYS A 74 7.24 17.12 3.48
CA LYS A 74 5.85 17.09 3.96
C LYS A 74 4.88 16.61 2.87
N GLU A 75 5.38 16.25 1.69
CA GLU A 75 4.60 15.85 0.52
C GLU A 75 4.31 14.34 0.45
N HIS A 76 3.98 13.73 1.60
CA HIS A 76 3.54 12.34 1.67
C HIS A 76 2.12 12.18 1.09
N LEU A 77 1.78 10.98 0.61
CA LEU A 77 0.48 10.68 -0.03
C LEU A 77 -0.72 11.15 0.80
N HIS A 78 -0.69 10.98 2.12
CA HIS A 78 -1.80 11.40 2.98
C HIS A 78 -1.98 12.92 3.00
N HIS A 79 -0.90 13.70 3.02
CA HIS A 79 -0.97 15.16 2.91
C HIS A 79 -1.49 15.58 1.54
N ARG A 80 -1.07 14.92 0.46
CA ARG A 80 -1.58 15.18 -0.90
C ARG A 80 -3.08 14.90 -1.03
N LEU A 81 -3.57 13.84 -0.39
CA LEU A 81 -5.00 13.53 -0.35
C LEU A 81 -5.76 14.58 0.45
N LEU A 82 -5.21 15.08 1.56
CA LEU A 82 -5.80 16.16 2.36
C LEU A 82 -5.85 17.48 1.58
N THR A 83 -4.76 17.89 0.91
CA THR A 83 -4.71 19.14 0.13
C THR A 83 -5.63 19.09 -1.11
N ALA A 84 -5.88 17.89 -1.65
CA ALA A 84 -6.91 17.68 -2.67
C ALA A 84 -8.36 17.93 -2.18
N GLY A 85 -8.57 18.09 -0.86
CA GLY A 85 -9.87 18.40 -0.25
C GLY A 85 -10.57 17.18 0.37
N ASN A 86 -9.86 16.09 0.64
CA ASN A 86 -10.41 14.98 1.42
C ASN A 86 -10.42 15.31 2.91
N SER A 87 -11.41 14.80 3.64
CA SER A 87 -11.37 14.77 5.10
C SER A 87 -10.32 13.77 5.60
N HIS A 88 -9.84 13.94 6.82
CA HIS A 88 -8.85 13.03 7.41
C HIS A 88 -9.32 11.57 7.40
N GLN A 89 -10.55 11.31 7.84
CA GLN A 89 -11.16 9.97 7.82
C GLN A 89 -11.19 9.36 6.41
N ARG A 90 -11.53 10.17 5.40
CA ARG A 90 -11.58 9.73 4.01
C ARG A 90 -10.20 9.42 3.45
N THR A 91 -9.20 10.23 3.77
CA THR A 91 -7.80 9.97 3.39
C THR A 91 -7.34 8.62 3.93
N VAL A 92 -7.61 8.34 5.22
CA VAL A 92 -7.26 7.04 5.83
C VAL A 92 -8.01 5.89 5.15
N LEU A 93 -9.31 6.04 4.88
CA LEU A 93 -10.09 5.03 4.17
C LEU A 93 -9.55 4.74 2.77
N ILE A 94 -9.19 5.78 2.01
CA ILE A 94 -8.60 5.64 0.67
C ILE A 94 -7.29 4.86 0.77
N MET A 95 -6.43 5.16 1.74
CA MET A 95 -5.18 4.43 1.95
C MET A 95 -5.42 2.95 2.27
N TYR A 96 -6.40 2.64 3.13
CA TYR A 96 -6.77 1.24 3.42
C TYR A 96 -7.30 0.50 2.19
N LEU A 97 -8.13 1.16 1.37
CA LEU A 97 -8.65 0.56 0.14
C LEU A 97 -7.54 0.27 -0.87
N TRP A 98 -6.58 1.19 -1.03
CA TRP A 98 -5.41 0.96 -1.89
C TRP A 98 -4.53 -0.19 -1.38
N THR A 99 -4.28 -0.28 -0.06
CA THR A 99 -3.55 -1.41 0.51
C THR A 99 -4.33 -2.73 0.30
N ALA A 100 -5.64 -2.74 0.54
CA ALA A 100 -6.48 -3.93 0.36
C ALA A 100 -6.52 -4.41 -1.10
N THR A 101 -6.54 -3.47 -2.05
CA THR A 101 -6.50 -3.77 -3.49
C THR A 101 -5.26 -4.57 -3.91
N ILE A 102 -4.16 -4.46 -3.14
CA ILE A 102 -2.92 -5.20 -3.41
C ILE A 102 -2.84 -6.45 -2.52
N ALA A 103 -3.04 -6.30 -1.20
CA ALA A 103 -2.82 -7.37 -0.24
C ALA A 103 -3.86 -8.51 -0.32
N VAL A 104 -5.13 -8.19 -0.57
CA VAL A 104 -6.20 -9.20 -0.62
C VAL A 104 -6.04 -10.11 -1.83
N PRO A 105 -5.84 -9.62 -3.07
CA PRO A 105 -5.61 -10.50 -4.22
C PRO A 105 -4.36 -11.37 -4.08
N VAL A 106 -3.27 -10.86 -3.49
CA VAL A 106 -2.06 -11.65 -3.22
C VAL A 106 -2.38 -12.82 -2.27
N THR A 107 -3.19 -12.57 -1.25
CA THR A 107 -3.61 -13.61 -0.31
C THR A 107 -4.55 -14.61 -0.99
N VAL A 108 -5.52 -14.14 -1.77
CA VAL A 108 -6.46 -15.01 -2.50
C VAL A 108 -5.71 -15.90 -3.51
N ALA A 109 -4.73 -15.36 -4.23
CA ALA A 109 -3.92 -16.09 -5.19
C ALA A 109 -3.09 -17.22 -4.55
N ALA A 110 -2.82 -17.14 -3.24
CA ALA A 110 -2.11 -18.18 -2.52
C ALA A 110 -2.97 -19.42 -2.22
N PHE A 111 -4.30 -19.26 -2.11
CA PHE A 111 -5.21 -20.36 -1.71
C PHE A 111 -6.23 -20.74 -2.78
N MET A 112 -6.45 -19.87 -3.77
CA MET A 112 -7.48 -20.03 -4.80
C MET A 112 -6.87 -19.84 -6.19
N SER A 113 -7.64 -20.19 -7.22
CA SER A 113 -7.21 -20.01 -8.61
C SER A 113 -6.95 -18.54 -8.97
N LEU A 114 -5.98 -18.30 -9.84
CA LEU A 114 -5.50 -16.97 -10.20
C LEU A 114 -6.59 -16.08 -10.83
N TRP A 115 -7.57 -16.67 -11.52
CA TRP A 115 -8.69 -15.91 -12.08
C TRP A 115 -9.60 -15.32 -11.00
N ILE A 116 -9.77 -16.01 -9.86
CA ILE A 116 -10.54 -15.51 -8.71
C ILE A 116 -9.80 -14.34 -8.07
N ALA A 117 -8.49 -14.48 -7.86
CA ALA A 117 -7.65 -13.39 -7.37
C ALA A 117 -7.71 -12.17 -8.30
N GLY A 118 -7.66 -12.38 -9.61
CA GLY A 118 -7.82 -11.33 -10.62
C GLY A 118 -9.19 -10.64 -10.56
N ALA A 119 -10.27 -11.40 -10.43
CA ALA A 119 -11.62 -10.86 -10.29
C ALA A 119 -11.76 -10.01 -9.01
N VAL A 120 -11.23 -10.48 -7.88
CA VAL A 120 -11.20 -9.74 -6.61
C VAL A 120 -10.36 -8.46 -6.76
N ALA A 121 -9.22 -8.52 -7.42
CA ALA A 121 -8.36 -7.35 -7.67
C ALA A 121 -9.11 -6.28 -8.47
N VAL A 122 -9.78 -6.67 -9.56
CA VAL A 122 -10.57 -5.74 -10.39
C VAL A 122 -11.72 -5.14 -9.59
N PHE A 123 -12.46 -5.97 -8.84
CA PHE A 123 -13.56 -5.49 -7.99
C PHE A 123 -13.07 -4.46 -6.96
N LEU A 124 -12.02 -4.77 -6.20
CA LEU A 124 -11.45 -3.85 -5.20
C LEU A 124 -10.88 -2.59 -5.84
N LEU A 125 -10.26 -2.70 -7.01
CA LEU A 125 -9.76 -1.54 -7.74
C LEU A 125 -10.91 -0.61 -8.15
N LEU A 126 -12.02 -1.14 -8.67
CA LEU A 126 -13.19 -0.36 -9.03
C LEU A 126 -13.79 0.36 -7.82
N VAL A 127 -13.94 -0.35 -6.69
CA VAL A 127 -14.40 0.23 -5.42
C VAL A 127 -13.45 1.36 -4.99
N THR A 128 -12.14 1.10 -4.97
CA THR A 128 -11.11 2.07 -4.58
C THR A 128 -11.14 3.32 -5.46
N LEU A 129 -11.26 3.17 -6.77
CA LEU A 129 -11.35 4.29 -7.72
C LEU A 129 -12.64 5.08 -7.52
N SER A 130 -13.77 4.41 -7.27
CA SER A 130 -15.05 5.09 -7.02
C SER A 130 -15.00 5.98 -5.77
N VAL A 131 -14.40 5.47 -4.68
CA VAL A 131 -14.24 6.20 -3.41
C VAL A 131 -13.21 7.32 -3.54
N SER A 132 -12.13 7.11 -4.30
CA SER A 132 -11.07 8.10 -4.51
C SER A 132 -11.51 9.31 -5.35
N ARG A 133 -12.49 9.15 -6.24
CA ARG A 133 -12.94 10.23 -7.15
C ARG A 133 -13.83 11.31 -6.52
N GLY A 134 -14.44 11.06 -5.36
CA GLY A 134 -15.57 11.89 -4.92
C GLY A 134 -15.33 13.34 -4.45
N PRO A 135 -14.12 13.85 -4.11
CA PRO A 135 -13.94 15.28 -3.83
C PRO A 135 -13.41 16.09 -5.04
N LEU A 136 -12.61 15.47 -5.91
CA LEU A 136 -12.05 16.10 -7.11
C LEU A 136 -13.15 16.52 -8.11
N VAL A 137 -14.16 15.66 -8.31
CA VAL A 137 -15.31 15.96 -9.18
C VAL A 137 -16.17 17.10 -8.60
N ARG A 138 -16.27 17.21 -7.28
CA ARG A 138 -17.10 18.22 -6.60
C ARG A 138 -16.50 19.62 -6.70
N LYS A 139 -15.16 19.74 -6.64
CA LYS A 139 -14.44 21.02 -6.82
C LYS A 139 -14.56 21.55 -8.25
N VAL A 140 -14.37 20.71 -9.27
CA VAL A 140 -14.50 21.11 -10.68
C VAL A 140 -15.94 21.53 -10.99
N LYS A 141 -16.94 20.78 -10.50
CA LYS A 141 -18.35 21.10 -10.73
C LYS A 141 -18.82 22.38 -10.04
N ASN A 142 -18.18 22.78 -8.94
CA ASN A 142 -18.46 24.04 -8.24
C ASN A 142 -17.68 25.24 -8.80
N ALA A 143 -16.59 25.02 -9.53
CA ALA A 143 -15.81 26.09 -10.17
C ALA A 143 -16.36 26.50 -11.55
N ILE A 144 -17.26 25.70 -12.13
CA ILE A 144 -17.91 25.94 -13.42
C ILE A 144 -19.33 26.53 -13.24
N LYS A 145 -19.82 26.63 -12.00
CA LYS A 145 -21.02 27.41 -11.64
C LYS A 145 -20.63 28.81 -11.21
#